data_AF-A0A1A8KMD4-F1
#
_entry.id   AF-A0A1A8KMD4-F1
#
_cell.length_a   1.000
_cell.length_b   1.000
_cell.length_c   1.000
_cell.angle_alpha   90.00
_cell.angle_beta   90.00
_cell.angle_gamma   90.00
#
_symmetry.space_group_name_H-M   'P 1'
#
loop_
_entity.id
_entity.type
_entity.pdbx_description
1 polymer ?
#
loop_
_entity_poly.entity_id
_entity_poly.type
_entity_poly.pdbx_seq_one_letter_code
_entity_poly.pdbx_strand_id
1 'polypeptide(L)'
;QPQTSRRRGAEACRQHANNYEREKFCPGPTRDLEKEKRRLQSIFAVGKEESPSSESPRKIPIQEPEASEIDHFQEVLNEIEERRQFLADMAALGQEDRYADMINTEISQRIRELDLLNKACK
;
A
#
# COMPACT_ATOMS: atom_id res chain seq x y z
N GLN A 1 12.71 -37.60 -59.69
CA GLN A 1 11.24 -37.51 -59.54
C GLN A 1 10.99 -36.62 -58.32
N PRO A 2 10.34 -35.45 -58.43
CA PRO A 2 10.15 -34.57 -57.29
C PRO A 2 9.06 -35.16 -56.38
N GLN A 3 9.32 -35.24 -55.08
CA GLN A 3 8.32 -35.68 -54.11
C GLN A 3 7.20 -34.63 -54.03
N THR A 4 6.04 -34.95 -54.58
CA THR A 4 4.83 -34.13 -54.40
C THR A 4 4.42 -34.20 -52.93
N SER A 5 4.21 -33.05 -52.29
CA SER A 5 3.82 -33.00 -50.88
C SER A 5 2.53 -33.77 -50.65
N ARG A 6 2.55 -34.78 -49.76
CA ARG A 6 1.39 -35.54 -49.29
C ARG A 6 0.46 -34.66 -48.43
N ARG A 7 -0.21 -33.69 -49.06
CA ARG A 7 -1.22 -32.88 -48.37
C ARG A 7 -2.56 -33.62 -48.39
N ARG A 8 -3.25 -33.63 -47.24
CA ARG A 8 -4.59 -34.20 -47.11
C ARG A 8 -5.61 -33.32 -47.85
N GLY A 9 -6.63 -33.95 -48.43
CA GLY A 9 -7.76 -33.26 -49.05
C GLY A 9 -8.64 -32.54 -48.01
N ALA A 10 -9.37 -31.52 -48.45
CA ALA A 10 -10.18 -30.68 -47.55
C ALA A 10 -11.28 -31.46 -46.82
N GLU A 11 -11.86 -32.48 -47.46
CA GLU A 11 -12.85 -33.37 -46.83
C GLU A 11 -12.21 -34.22 -45.73
N ALA A 12 -11.05 -34.83 -45.99
CA ALA A 12 -10.30 -35.59 -44.99
C ALA A 12 -9.90 -34.73 -43.79
N CYS A 13 -9.61 -33.44 -43.98
CA CYS A 13 -9.36 -32.52 -42.87
C CYS A 13 -10.61 -32.28 -42.00
N ARG A 14 -11.80 -32.20 -42.61
CA ARG A 14 -13.11 -31.97 -41.95
C ARG A 14 -13.71 -33.22 -41.29
N GLN A 15 -13.37 -34.41 -41.78
CA GLN A 15 -13.85 -35.69 -41.21
C GLN A 15 -13.27 -35.95 -39.80
N HIS A 16 -12.13 -35.36 -39.47
CA HIS A 16 -11.58 -35.42 -38.11
C HIS A 16 -12.36 -34.50 -37.18
N ALA A 17 -13.03 -35.09 -36.19
CA ALA A 17 -14.05 -34.44 -35.35
C ALA A 17 -13.61 -33.15 -34.64
N ASN A 18 -12.30 -32.95 -34.40
CA ASN A 18 -11.81 -31.88 -33.52
C ASN A 18 -10.82 -30.92 -34.18
N ASN A 19 -10.55 -31.06 -35.49
CA ASN A 19 -9.49 -30.27 -36.16
C ASN A 19 -9.81 -28.77 -36.28
N TYR A 20 -11.08 -28.41 -36.22
CA TYR A 20 -11.55 -27.03 -36.34
C TYR A 20 -12.19 -26.52 -35.04
N GLU A 21 -12.20 -27.36 -34.00
CA GLU A 21 -12.68 -26.94 -32.69
C GLU A 21 -11.60 -26.09 -32.02
N ARG A 22 -12.00 -24.93 -31.52
CA ARG A 22 -11.11 -24.08 -30.74
C ARG A 22 -10.88 -24.72 -29.38
N GLU A 23 -9.62 -24.81 -28.96
CA GLU A 23 -9.27 -25.29 -27.62
C GLU A 23 -10.05 -24.51 -26.56
N LYS A 24 -10.62 -25.25 -25.61
CA LYS A 24 -11.31 -24.64 -24.47
C LYS A 24 -10.27 -24.03 -23.55
N PHE A 25 -10.54 -22.83 -23.07
CA PHE A 25 -9.69 -22.19 -22.07
C PHE A 25 -9.67 -23.03 -20.78
N CYS A 26 -8.49 -23.49 -20.41
CA CYS A 26 -8.23 -24.17 -19.14
C CYS A 26 -7.42 -23.20 -18.25
N PRO A 27 -8.06 -22.51 -17.29
CA PRO A 27 -7.31 -21.65 -16.38
C PRO A 27 -6.28 -22.49 -15.60
N GLY A 28 -5.08 -21.94 -15.43
CA GLY A 28 -4.07 -22.54 -14.57
C GLY A 28 -4.48 -22.48 -13.09
N PRO A 29 -3.73 -23.15 -12.19
CA PRO A 29 -3.98 -23.07 -10.76
C PRO A 29 -4.00 -21.62 -10.27
N THR A 30 -5.12 -21.19 -9.70
CA THR A 30 -5.27 -19.84 -9.13
C THR A 30 -4.73 -19.82 -7.71
N ARG A 31 -3.99 -18.76 -7.36
CA ARG A 31 -3.59 -18.50 -5.96
C ARG A 31 -4.80 -17.98 -5.18
N ASP A 32 -4.91 -18.35 -3.91
CA ASP A 32 -5.94 -17.80 -3.04
C ASP A 32 -5.67 -16.31 -2.79
N LEU A 33 -6.49 -15.46 -3.40
CA LEU A 33 -6.37 -14.01 -3.33
C LEU A 33 -6.62 -13.49 -1.91
N GLU A 34 -7.52 -14.12 -1.15
CA GLU A 34 -7.78 -13.75 0.24
C GLU A 34 -6.58 -14.09 1.13
N LYS A 35 -5.91 -15.22 0.87
CA LYS A 35 -4.67 -15.56 1.55
C LYS A 35 -3.55 -14.56 1.26
N GLU A 36 -3.39 -14.16 -0.01
CA GLU A 36 -2.35 -13.19 -0.38
C GLU A 36 -2.66 -11.79 0.18
N LYS A 37 -3.93 -11.38 0.18
CA LYS A 37 -4.37 -10.13 0.77
C LYS A 37 -4.04 -10.07 2.25
N ARG A 38 -4.36 -11.14 2.99
CA ARG A 38 -4.05 -11.23 4.43
C ARG A 38 -2.54 -11.12 4.65
N ARG A 39 -1.76 -11.96 3.96
CA ARG A 39 -0.30 -11.98 4.02
C ARG A 39 0.31 -10.58 3.87
N LEU A 40 -0.15 -9.82 2.88
CA LEU A 40 0.31 -8.45 2.64
C LEU A 40 -0.11 -7.48 3.74
N GLN A 41 -1.34 -7.59 4.25
CA GLN A 41 -1.79 -6.80 5.40
C GLN A 41 -0.91 -7.04 6.62
N SER A 42 -0.55 -8.28 6.92
CA SER A 42 0.34 -8.62 8.04
C SER A 42 1.75 -8.04 7.87
N ILE A 43 2.31 -8.13 6.65
CA ILE A 43 3.60 -7.52 6.33
C ILE A 43 3.55 -6.00 6.48
N PHE A 44 2.50 -5.33 6.02
CA PHE A 44 2.41 -3.87 6.11
C PHE A 44 2.14 -3.38 7.53
N ALA A 45 1.37 -4.13 8.32
CA ALA A 45 1.06 -3.74 9.70
C ALA A 45 2.23 -3.99 10.66
N VAL A 46 2.94 -5.13 10.54
CA VAL A 46 3.90 -5.61 11.56
C VAL A 46 5.30 -5.88 10.98
N GLY A 47 5.46 -5.86 9.66
CA GLY A 47 6.73 -6.17 8.99
C GLY A 47 7.06 -7.66 8.93
N LYS A 48 6.12 -8.55 9.29
CA LYS A 48 6.31 -10.01 9.32
C LYS A 48 5.11 -10.71 8.69
N GLU A 49 5.34 -11.88 8.12
CA GLU A 49 4.28 -12.73 7.56
C GLU A 49 3.61 -13.53 8.69
N GLU A 50 2.28 -13.48 8.75
CA GLU A 50 1.49 -14.26 9.70
C GLU A 50 1.56 -15.76 9.42
N SER A 51 1.88 -16.54 10.45
CA SER A 51 1.89 -18.01 10.37
C SER A 51 0.45 -18.55 10.43
N PRO A 52 0.13 -19.67 9.77
CA PRO A 52 -1.21 -20.25 9.74
C PRO A 52 -1.65 -20.87 11.09
N SER A 53 -0.95 -20.59 12.19
CA SER A 53 -1.21 -21.14 13.51
C SER A 53 -1.50 -20.02 14.51
N SER A 54 -2.64 -19.36 14.33
CA SER A 54 -3.34 -18.74 15.45
C SER A 54 -4.80 -18.56 15.08
N GLU A 55 -5.61 -19.45 15.60
CA GLU A 55 -7.06 -19.39 15.54
C GLU A 55 -7.60 -18.18 16.29
N SER A 56 -8.71 -17.67 15.73
CA SER A 56 -9.69 -16.74 16.30
C SER A 56 -9.36 -15.24 16.24
N PRO A 57 -10.20 -14.41 15.58
CA PRO A 57 -10.26 -13.00 15.88
C PRO A 57 -10.88 -12.88 17.26
N ARG A 58 -10.03 -12.85 18.29
CA ARG A 58 -10.41 -12.09 19.49
C ARG A 58 -10.69 -10.70 18.97
N LYS A 59 -11.95 -10.28 19.00
CA LYS A 59 -12.27 -8.85 19.08
C LYS A 59 -11.62 -8.38 20.37
N ILE A 60 -10.34 -8.04 20.27
CA ILE A 60 -9.67 -7.23 21.26
C ILE A 60 -10.49 -5.93 21.22
N PRO A 61 -11.15 -5.52 22.31
CA PRO A 61 -11.60 -4.14 22.39
C PRO A 61 -10.32 -3.34 22.21
N ILE A 62 -10.21 -2.59 21.12
CA ILE A 62 -9.15 -1.62 20.93
C ILE A 62 -9.33 -0.61 22.06
N GLN A 63 -8.73 -0.92 23.21
CA GLN A 63 -8.27 0.05 24.15
C GLN A 63 -6.86 0.38 23.70
N GLU A 64 -6.76 1.25 22.69
CA GLU A 64 -5.52 1.95 22.39
C GLU A 64 -5.77 3.46 22.43
N PRO A 65 -6.08 4.05 23.59
CA PRO A 65 -5.87 5.48 23.74
C PRO A 65 -4.36 5.80 23.66
N GLU A 66 -3.52 4.98 24.28
CA GLU A 66 -2.06 5.21 24.39
C GLU A 66 -1.32 5.13 23.03
N ALA A 67 -1.62 4.12 22.20
CA ALA A 67 -0.97 4.02 20.88
C ALA A 67 -1.42 5.15 19.94
N SER A 68 -2.68 5.61 20.08
CA SER A 68 -3.22 6.73 19.31
C SER A 68 -2.61 8.07 19.73
N GLU A 69 -2.36 8.27 21.03
CA GLU A 69 -1.73 9.50 21.55
C GLU A 69 -0.25 9.61 21.17
N ILE A 70 0.50 8.50 21.20
CA ILE A 70 1.90 8.46 20.74
C ILE A 70 1.97 8.77 19.24
N ASP A 71 1.04 8.25 18.45
CA ASP A 71 0.95 8.51 17.01
C ASP A 71 0.68 9.99 16.72
N HIS A 72 -0.28 10.60 17.44
CA HIS A 72 -0.59 12.02 17.31
C HIS A 72 0.56 12.93 17.75
N PHE A 73 1.28 12.57 18.82
CA PHE A 73 2.47 13.33 19.25
C PHE A 73 3.55 13.34 18.17
N GLN A 74 3.78 12.18 17.54
CA GLN A 74 4.75 12.06 16.45
C GLN A 74 4.30 12.80 15.19
N GLU A 75 3.01 12.79 14.88
CA GLU A 75 2.43 13.56 13.76
C GLU A 75 2.70 15.06 13.93
N VAL A 76 2.42 15.63 15.10
CA VAL A 76 2.65 17.06 15.38
C VAL A 76 4.14 17.42 15.27
N LEU A 77 5.06 16.53 15.69
CA LEU A 77 6.50 16.73 15.50
C LEU A 77 6.89 16.75 14.02
N ASN A 78 6.36 15.81 13.24
CA ASN A 78 6.63 15.74 11.81
C ASN A 78 6.12 17.01 11.10
N GLU A 79 4.93 17.49 11.43
CA GLU A 79 4.40 18.73 10.86
C GLU A 79 5.30 19.94 11.17
N ILE A 80 5.80 20.06 12.40
CA ILE A 80 6.74 21.13 12.77
C ILE A 80 8.00 21.06 11.90
N GLU A 81 8.55 19.86 11.72
CA GLU A 81 9.74 19.65 10.88
C GLU A 81 9.48 20.00 9.42
N GLU A 82 8.35 19.56 8.86
CA GLU A 82 7.92 19.90 7.50
C GLU A 82 7.80 21.41 7.29
N ARG A 83 7.22 22.13 8.27
CA ARG A 83 7.11 23.60 8.20
C ARG A 83 8.45 24.29 8.27
N ARG A 84 9.37 23.79 9.09
CA ARG A 84 10.76 24.30 9.13
C ARG A 84 11.48 24.05 7.82
N GLN A 85 11.31 22.87 7.24
CA GLN A 85 11.92 22.52 5.96
C GLN A 85 11.36 23.39 4.83
N PHE A 86 10.04 23.62 4.81
CA PHE A 86 9.42 24.53 3.86
C PHE A 86 10.02 25.94 3.94
N LEU A 87 10.23 26.50 5.14
CA LEU A 87 10.89 27.80 5.28
C LEU A 87 12.34 27.76 4.77
N ALA A 88 13.10 26.69 5.05
CA ALA A 88 14.45 26.54 4.55
C ALA A 88 14.49 26.49 3.00
N ASP A 89 13.53 25.79 2.39
CA ASP A 89 13.40 25.71 0.93
C ASP A 89 13.04 27.09 0.34
N MET A 90 12.12 27.83 0.98
CA MET A 90 11.78 29.20 0.56
C MET A 90 12.93 30.18 0.77
N ALA A 91 13.74 30.01 1.82
CA ALA A 91 14.95 30.79 2.06
C ALA A 91 16.00 30.54 0.99
N ALA A 92 16.19 29.28 0.56
CA ALA A 92 17.07 28.93 -0.55
C ALA A 92 16.62 29.59 -1.88
N LEU A 93 15.32 29.86 -2.04
CA LEU A 93 14.75 30.60 -3.16
C LEU A 93 14.72 32.13 -2.96
N GLY A 94 15.15 32.64 -1.80
CA GLY A 94 15.09 34.06 -1.46
C GLY A 94 13.67 34.60 -1.24
N GLN A 95 12.71 33.74 -0.91
CA GLN A 95 11.30 34.07 -0.71
C GLN A 95 10.84 33.92 0.75
N GLU A 96 11.75 33.71 1.69
CA GLU A 96 11.46 33.48 3.12
C GLU A 96 10.56 34.57 3.72
N ASP A 97 10.88 35.85 3.49
CA ASP A 97 10.14 36.99 4.05
C ASP A 97 8.63 36.97 3.74
N ARG A 98 8.22 36.34 2.63
CA ARG A 98 6.81 36.25 2.24
C ARG A 98 6.03 35.24 3.07
N TYR A 99 6.71 34.28 3.68
CA TYR A 99 6.10 33.14 4.36
C TYR A 99 6.50 33.04 5.83
N ALA A 100 7.59 33.68 6.25
CA ALA A 100 8.16 33.59 7.59
C ALA A 100 7.12 33.81 8.68
N ASP A 101 6.37 34.90 8.64
CA ASP A 101 5.39 35.24 9.69
C ASP A 101 4.26 34.22 9.80
N MET A 102 3.73 33.79 8.65
CA MET A 102 2.65 32.80 8.59
C MET A 102 3.13 31.45 9.12
N ILE A 103 4.26 30.95 8.61
CA ILE A 103 4.77 29.63 8.98
C ILE A 103 5.25 29.62 10.44
N ASN A 104 5.89 30.68 10.93
CA ASN A 104 6.27 30.80 12.35
C ASN A 104 5.04 30.80 13.27
N THR A 105 3.94 31.41 12.82
CA THR A 105 2.66 31.35 13.56
C THR A 105 2.13 29.92 13.62
N GLU A 106 2.20 29.16 12.52
CA GLU A 106 1.77 27.76 12.46
C GLU A 106 2.65 26.84 13.30
N ILE A 107 3.98 26.98 13.22
CA ILE A 107 4.93 26.29 14.09
C ILE A 107 4.60 26.58 15.56
N SER A 108 4.31 27.84 15.90
CA SER A 108 3.94 28.22 17.27
C SER A 108 2.59 27.64 17.72
N GLN A 109 1.67 27.37 16.81
CA GLN A 109 0.41 26.67 17.12
C GLN A 109 0.68 25.18 17.41
N ARG A 110 1.47 24.51 16.56
CA ARG A 110 1.81 23.09 16.74
C ARG A 110 2.66 22.83 17.98
N ILE A 111 3.59 23.72 18.34
CA ILE A 111 4.33 23.62 19.61
C ILE A 111 3.38 23.68 20.81
N ARG A 112 2.37 24.56 20.79
CA ARG A 112 1.39 24.66 21.88
C ARG A 112 0.52 23.41 21.97
N GLU A 113 0.15 22.83 20.84
CA GLU A 113 -0.54 21.54 20.79
C GLU A 113 0.31 20.42 21.38
N LEU A 114 1.59 20.36 21.02
CA LEU A 114 2.54 19.40 21.59
C LEU A 114 2.65 19.53 23.12
N ASP A 115 2.69 20.77 23.63
CA ASP A 115 2.69 21.03 25.08
C ASP A 115 1.41 20.57 25.77
N LEU A 116 0.26 20.67 25.10
CA LEU A 116 -1.03 20.20 25.63
C LEU A 116 -1.06 18.67 25.69
N LEU A 117 -0.62 17.99 24.63
CA LEU A 117 -0.52 16.52 24.58
C LEU A 117 0.43 16.01 25.67
N ASN A 118 1.59 16.63 25.83
CA ASN A 118 2.57 16.27 26.87
C ASN A 118 2.02 16.48 28.29
N LYS A 119 1.11 17.44 28.51
CA LYS A 119 0.42 17.62 29.80
C LYS A 119 -0.70 16.61 30.01
N ALA A 120 -1.37 16.18 28.94
CA ALA A 120 -2.45 15.20 29.01
C ALA A 120 -1.92 13.78 29.31
N CYS A 121 -0.72 13.46 28.82
CA CYS A 121 -0.05 12.17 29.04
C CYS A 121 0.65 12.06 30.42
N LYS A 122 0.68 13.12 31.24
CA LYS A 122 1.28 13.16 32.58
C LYS A 122 0.23 13.12 33.68
#